data_AF-A0A1F9JKB5-F1
#
_entry.id   AF-A0A1F9JKB5-F1
#
_cell.length_a   1.000
_cell.length_b   1.000
_cell.length_c   1.000
_cell.angle_alpha   90.00
_cell.angle_beta   90.00
_cell.angle_gamma   90.00
#
_symmetry.space_group_name_H-M   'P 1'
#
loop_
_entity.id
_entity.type
_entity.pdbx_description
1 polymer ?
#
loop_
_entity_poly.entity_id
_entity_poly.type
_entity_poly.pdbx_seq_one_letter_code
_entity_poly.pdbx_strand_id
1 'polypeptide(L)'
;MGKAQAITLKIHTLKKGWHDKDEILLHAAFQLLVDFIEKEHPERIGWNANKIHRDAWREIKSLYKWWKKTRPARRSPLDNKRLLKPPIKFKKIPGSELSQLVQPDRKKYAAYYRAMKKDGRLEKQWYEEDQRNLHRLIEVRGFLWT
;
A
#
# COMPACT_ATOMS: atom_id res chain seq x y z
N MET A 1 28.83 29.02 -11.78
CA MET A 1 27.67 28.15 -12.07
C MET A 1 27.23 27.50 -10.78
N GLY A 2 26.08 27.88 -10.22
CA GLY A 2 25.53 27.21 -9.04
C GLY A 2 25.13 25.78 -9.38
N LYS A 3 25.50 24.81 -8.55
CA LYS A 3 25.04 23.41 -8.71
C LYS A 3 23.51 23.42 -8.65
N ALA A 4 22.86 22.94 -9.70
CA ALA A 4 21.43 22.69 -9.66
C ALA A 4 21.13 21.75 -8.48
N GLN A 5 20.33 22.22 -7.53
CA GLN A 5 19.81 21.36 -6.48
C GLN A 5 18.75 20.44 -7.09
N ALA A 6 18.95 19.14 -6.95
CA ALA A 6 17.95 18.17 -7.34
C ALA A 6 16.77 18.22 -6.36
N ILE A 7 15.55 18.43 -6.87
CA ILE A 7 14.34 18.23 -6.10
C ILE A 7 14.24 16.74 -5.79
N THR A 8 14.27 16.39 -4.51
CA THR A 8 14.27 15.00 -4.06
C THR A 8 13.03 14.73 -3.21
N LEU A 9 12.20 13.78 -3.63
CA LEU A 9 11.08 13.28 -2.83
C LEU A 9 11.55 12.12 -1.95
N LYS A 10 11.48 12.28 -0.63
CA LYS A 10 11.80 11.22 0.32
C LYS A 10 10.53 10.49 0.75
N ILE A 11 10.43 9.21 0.39
CA ILE A 11 9.31 8.35 0.78
C ILE A 11 9.57 7.76 2.17
N HIS A 12 8.78 8.15 3.17
CA HIS A 12 8.98 7.73 4.56
C HIS A 12 8.27 6.42 4.93
N THR A 13 7.36 5.96 4.07
CA THR A 13 6.46 4.83 4.33
C THR A 13 6.96 3.51 3.77
N LEU A 14 8.00 3.52 2.93
CA LEU A 14 8.66 2.32 2.42
C LEU A 14 9.87 1.96 3.29
N LYS A 15 10.05 0.66 3.52
CA LYS A 15 11.24 0.14 4.20
C LYS A 15 12.42 0.12 3.24
N LYS A 16 13.62 -0.11 3.77
CA LYS A 16 14.78 -0.37 2.91
C LYS A 16 14.62 -1.74 2.25
N GLY A 17 14.88 -1.83 0.95
CA GLY A 17 14.82 -3.10 0.22
C GLY A 17 14.36 -2.90 -1.22
N TRP A 18 14.12 -4.03 -1.89
CA TRP A 18 13.47 -4.04 -3.19
C TRP A 18 11.96 -3.86 -3.01
N HIS A 19 11.36 -3.06 -3.91
CA HIS A 19 9.94 -2.77 -3.97
C HIS A 19 9.49 -2.80 -5.43
N ASP A 20 8.28 -3.28 -5.65
CA ASP A 20 7.64 -3.21 -6.96
C ASP A 20 7.41 -1.75 -7.38
N LYS A 21 7.38 -1.51 -8.69
CA LYS A 21 7.28 -0.15 -9.24
C LYS A 21 5.91 0.49 -9.02
N ASP A 22 4.85 -0.30 -8.98
CA ASP A 22 3.50 0.13 -8.65
C ASP A 22 3.39 0.55 -7.17
N GLU A 23 4.01 -0.20 -6.25
CA GLU A 23 4.09 0.17 -4.83
C GLU A 23 4.84 1.50 -4.67
N ILE A 24 5.99 1.66 -5.34
CA ILE A 24 6.76 2.91 -5.33
C ILE A 24 5.90 4.07 -5.87
N LEU A 25 5.17 3.87 -6.97
CA LEU A 25 4.31 4.89 -7.57
C LEU A 25 3.23 5.36 -6.58
N LEU A 26 2.52 4.41 -5.94
CA LEU A 26 1.51 4.71 -4.94
C LEU A 26 2.10 5.50 -3.77
N HIS A 27 3.21 5.01 -3.22
CA HIS A 27 3.85 5.63 -2.06
C HIS A 27 4.43 7.01 -2.38
N ALA A 28 4.96 7.23 -3.58
CA ALA A 28 5.42 8.54 -4.02
C ALA A 28 4.26 9.53 -4.13
N ALA A 29 3.16 9.14 -4.79
CA ALA A 29 1.99 10.01 -4.95
C ALA A 29 1.40 10.43 -3.60
N PHE A 30 1.26 9.48 -2.66
CA PHE A 30 0.76 9.79 -1.33
C PHE A 30 1.78 10.51 -0.43
N GLN A 31 3.09 10.38 -0.70
CA GLN A 31 4.09 11.21 -0.03
C GLN A 31 3.91 12.70 -0.40
N LEU A 32 3.57 13.02 -1.66
CA LEU A 32 3.26 14.39 -2.07
C LEU A 32 2.03 14.93 -1.33
N LEU A 33 0.96 14.12 -1.21
CA LEU A 33 -0.22 14.50 -0.44
C LEU A 33 0.11 14.76 1.04
N VAL A 34 0.95 13.92 1.64
CA VAL A 34 1.39 14.07 3.03
C VAL A 34 2.21 15.35 3.19
N ASP A 35 3.16 15.60 2.29
CA ASP A 35 4.00 16.79 2.32
C ASP A 35 3.16 18.06 2.16
N PHE A 36 2.20 18.07 1.24
CA PHE A 36 1.25 19.17 1.07
C PHE A 36 0.50 19.48 2.37
N ILE A 37 -0.10 18.47 3.02
CA ILE A 37 -0.87 18.69 4.24
C ILE A 37 0.00 19.04 5.45
N GLU A 38 1.10 18.31 5.65
CA GLU A 38 1.89 18.40 6.89
C GLU A 38 2.94 19.53 6.85
N LYS A 39 3.38 19.96 5.66
CA LYS A 39 4.44 20.99 5.51
C LYS A 39 3.90 22.32 4.99
N GLU A 40 2.94 22.30 4.08
CA GLU A 40 2.45 23.52 3.42
C GLU A 40 1.22 24.13 4.11
N HIS A 41 0.59 23.41 5.04
CA HIS A 41 -0.53 23.90 5.86
C HIS A 41 -1.70 24.48 5.05
N PRO A 42 -2.25 23.73 4.07
CA PRO A 42 -3.27 24.22 3.15
C PRO A 42 -4.57 24.62 3.85
N GLU A 43 -4.81 24.21 5.10
CA GLU A 43 -5.95 24.64 5.90
C GLU A 43 -6.08 26.16 6.06
N ARG A 44 -4.99 26.90 5.81
CA ARG A 44 -4.96 28.37 5.83
C ARG A 44 -5.59 29.00 4.59
N ILE A 45 -5.86 28.22 3.55
CA ILE A 45 -6.49 28.66 2.29
C ILE A 45 -8.02 28.66 2.44
N GLY A 46 -8.68 29.59 1.74
CA GLY A 46 -10.14 29.72 1.71
C GLY A 46 -10.86 28.61 0.91
N TRP A 47 -10.77 27.35 1.33
CA TRP A 47 -11.41 26.19 0.67
C TRP A 47 -12.94 26.31 0.51
N ASN A 48 -13.57 27.21 1.28
CA ASN A 48 -15.01 27.41 1.25
C ASN A 48 -15.49 28.33 0.11
N ALA A 49 -14.59 28.94 -0.66
CA ALA A 49 -14.90 29.92 -1.70
C ALA A 49 -15.93 29.42 -2.73
N ASN A 50 -15.86 28.15 -3.14
CA ASN A 50 -16.84 27.56 -4.03
C ASN A 50 -16.98 26.04 -3.82
N LYS A 51 -18.00 25.44 -4.45
CA LYS A 51 -18.31 24.02 -4.31
C LYS A 51 -17.12 23.12 -4.72
N ILE A 52 -16.43 23.49 -5.79
CA ILE A 52 -15.31 22.71 -6.34
C ILE A 52 -14.18 22.62 -5.30
N HIS A 53 -13.78 23.74 -4.70
CA HIS A 53 -12.73 23.76 -3.68
C HIS A 53 -13.16 23.01 -2.41
N ARG A 54 -14.43 23.15 -1.98
CA ARG A 54 -14.96 22.40 -0.83
C ARG A 54 -14.93 20.90 -1.05
N ASP A 55 -15.32 20.46 -2.24
CA ASP A 55 -15.35 19.04 -2.60
C ASP A 55 -13.93 18.47 -2.72
N ALA A 56 -13.01 19.21 -3.36
CA ALA A 56 -11.59 18.84 -3.41
C ALA A 56 -10.99 18.74 -2.01
N TRP A 57 -11.26 19.70 -1.13
CA TRP A 57 -10.74 19.65 0.24
C TRP A 57 -11.28 18.48 1.06
N ARG A 58 -12.56 18.14 0.89
CA ARG A 58 -13.16 16.96 1.52
C ARG A 58 -12.44 15.69 1.06
N GLU A 59 -12.16 15.60 -0.23
CA GLU A 59 -11.51 14.46 -0.86
C GLU A 59 -10.05 14.33 -0.41
N ILE A 60 -9.28 15.42 -0.44
CA ILE A 60 -7.89 15.50 0.06
C ILE A 60 -7.81 15.01 1.51
N LYS A 61 -8.68 15.50 2.40
CA LYS A 61 -8.71 15.06 3.82
C LYS A 61 -9.08 13.59 3.96
N SER A 62 -10.00 13.09 3.14
CA SER A 62 -10.39 11.68 3.12
C SER A 62 -9.21 10.77 2.74
N LEU A 63 -8.52 11.11 1.65
CA LEU A 63 -7.36 10.38 1.15
C LEU A 63 -6.20 10.40 2.15
N TYR A 64 -5.92 11.55 2.75
CA TYR A 64 -4.90 11.69 3.78
C TYR A 64 -5.21 10.85 5.01
N LYS A 65 -6.46 10.91 5.51
CA LYS A 65 -6.90 10.07 6.63
C LYS A 65 -6.76 8.58 6.30
N TRP A 66 -7.17 8.18 5.10
CA TRP A 66 -7.03 6.79 4.65
C TRP A 66 -5.55 6.36 4.66
N TRP A 67 -4.66 7.16 4.08
CA TRP A 67 -3.24 6.85 4.00
C TRP A 67 -2.56 6.76 5.36
N LYS A 68 -2.86 7.69 6.28
CA LYS A 68 -2.22 7.75 7.60
C LYS A 68 -2.81 6.78 8.62
N LYS A 69 -4.08 6.40 8.49
CA LYS A 69 -4.80 5.63 9.52
C LYS A 69 -5.36 4.32 9.01
N THR A 70 -6.16 4.35 7.95
CA THR A 70 -6.89 3.16 7.49
C THR A 70 -5.98 2.13 6.83
N ARG A 71 -5.17 2.55 5.84
CA ARG A 71 -4.27 1.66 5.09
C ARG A 71 -3.23 0.97 5.99
N PRO A 72 -2.52 1.65 6.90
CA PRO A 72 -1.53 1.00 7.76
C PRO A 72 -2.14 0.09 8.84
N ALA A 73 -3.44 0.23 9.13
CA ALA A 73 -4.15 -0.59 10.11
C ALA A 73 -4.57 -1.97 9.56
N ARG A 74 -4.31 -2.26 8.28
CA ARG A 74 -4.57 -3.58 7.67
C ARG A 74 -3.85 -4.69 8.45
N ARG A 75 -4.50 -5.85 8.58
CA ARG A 75 -4.00 -7.03 9.28
C ARG A 75 -4.20 -8.27 8.44
N SER A 76 -3.11 -8.98 8.15
CA SER A 76 -3.19 -10.25 7.45
C SER A 76 -3.68 -11.33 8.41
N PRO A 77 -4.63 -12.19 8.02
CA PRO A 77 -4.91 -13.43 8.76
C PRO A 77 -3.66 -14.29 9.01
N LEU A 78 -2.62 -14.19 8.17
CA LEU A 78 -1.36 -14.92 8.30
C LEU A 78 -0.40 -14.34 9.35
N ASP A 79 -0.67 -13.13 9.86
CA ASP A 79 0.07 -12.49 10.96
C ASP A 79 -0.19 -13.18 12.30
N ASN A 80 -1.24 -14.01 12.38
CA ASN A 80 -1.55 -14.76 13.59
C ASN A 80 -0.43 -15.79 13.89
N LYS A 81 0.40 -15.48 14.88
CA LYS A 81 1.53 -16.30 15.34
C LYS A 81 1.13 -17.70 15.84
N ARG A 82 -0.15 -17.91 16.19
CA ARG A 82 -0.68 -19.21 16.61
C ARG A 82 -1.01 -20.14 15.45
N LEU A 83 -0.97 -19.65 14.19
CA LEU A 83 -1.20 -20.50 13.03
C LEU A 83 -0.01 -21.42 12.80
N LEU A 84 -0.28 -22.72 12.83
CA LEU A 84 0.69 -23.73 12.44
C LEU A 84 0.93 -23.63 10.92
N LYS A 85 2.14 -23.19 10.52
CA LYS A 85 2.54 -23.05 9.11
C LYS A 85 3.14 -24.36 8.61
N PRO A 86 2.76 -24.85 7.41
CA PRO A 86 3.36 -26.04 6.84
C PRO A 86 4.83 -25.78 6.49
N PRO A 87 5.75 -26.72 6.78
CA PRO A 87 7.13 -26.59 6.34
C PRO A 87 7.23 -26.75 4.83
N ILE A 88 8.08 -25.95 4.19
CA ILE A 88 8.43 -26.11 2.79
C ILE A 88 9.44 -27.25 2.70
N LYS A 89 9.08 -28.32 1.99
CA LYS A 89 9.95 -29.50 1.79
C LYS A 89 10.03 -29.83 0.31
N PHE A 90 11.21 -30.17 -0.16
CA PHE A 90 11.45 -30.59 -1.54
C PHE A 90 11.96 -32.03 -1.58
N LYS A 91 11.61 -32.77 -2.63
CA LYS A 91 12.08 -34.13 -2.91
C LYS A 91 12.70 -34.16 -4.30
N LYS A 92 13.92 -34.69 -4.43
CA LYS A 92 14.58 -34.85 -5.73
C LYS A 92 13.76 -35.79 -6.62
N ILE A 93 13.60 -35.43 -7.89
CA ILE A 93 12.92 -36.28 -8.88
C ILE A 93 13.98 -37.25 -9.44
N PRO A 94 13.75 -38.59 -9.39
CA PRO A 94 14.70 -39.55 -9.94
C PRO A 94 14.99 -39.29 -11.42
N GLY A 95 16.27 -39.28 -11.80
CA GLY A 95 16.68 -39.03 -13.20
C GLY A 95 16.55 -37.58 -13.67
N SER A 96 16.33 -36.63 -12.75
CA SER A 96 16.25 -35.20 -13.06
C SER A 96 17.08 -34.36 -12.08
N GLU A 97 17.59 -33.24 -12.56
CA GLU A 97 18.17 -32.19 -11.71
C GLU A 97 17.12 -31.36 -10.97
N LEU A 98 15.82 -31.59 -11.27
CA LEU A 98 14.72 -30.86 -10.65
C LEU A 98 14.29 -31.51 -9.33
N SER A 99 13.72 -30.67 -8.45
CA SER A 99 13.11 -31.07 -7.19
C SER A 99 11.63 -30.73 -7.16
N GLN A 100 10.81 -31.62 -6.60
CA GLN A 100 9.37 -31.43 -6.44
C GLN A 100 9.05 -30.93 -5.04
N LEU A 101 8.15 -29.95 -4.94
CA LEU A 101 7.58 -29.54 -3.65
C LEU A 101 6.70 -30.66 -3.08
N VAL A 102 7.01 -31.10 -1.86
CA VAL A 102 6.20 -32.08 -1.13
C VAL A 102 4.96 -31.39 -0.59
N GLN A 103 3.78 -31.89 -0.98
CA GLN A 103 2.52 -31.32 -0.49
C GLN A 103 2.35 -31.59 1.01
N PRO A 104 2.09 -30.55 1.83
CA PRO A 104 1.80 -30.72 3.24
C PRO A 104 0.46 -31.41 3.47
N ASP A 105 0.30 -32.03 4.65
CA ASP A 105 -0.98 -32.56 5.10
C ASP A 105 -2.02 -31.44 5.24
N ARG A 106 -2.95 -31.37 4.29
CA ARG A 106 -4.00 -30.34 4.25
C ARG A 106 -4.94 -30.39 5.45
N LYS A 107 -5.16 -31.55 6.07
CA LYS A 107 -6.01 -31.66 7.27
C LYS A 107 -5.28 -31.09 8.48
N LYS A 108 -4.00 -31.45 8.66
CA LYS A 108 -3.16 -30.91 9.74
C LYS A 108 -3.04 -29.37 9.70
N TYR A 109 -2.89 -28.79 8.52
CA TYR A 109 -2.73 -27.33 8.34
C TYR A 109 -4.01 -26.64 7.85
N ALA A 110 -5.20 -27.22 8.09
CA ALA A 110 -6.45 -26.70 7.54
C ALA A 110 -6.73 -25.24 7.94
N ALA A 111 -6.43 -24.86 9.19
CA ALA A 111 -6.59 -23.48 9.66
C ALA A 111 -5.70 -22.50 8.89
N TYR A 112 -4.45 -22.88 8.59
CA TYR A 112 -3.52 -22.07 7.80
C TYR A 112 -4.03 -21.87 6.37
N TYR A 113 -4.49 -22.92 5.69
CA TYR A 113 -5.01 -22.79 4.34
C TYR A 113 -6.31 -21.97 4.26
N ARG A 114 -7.18 -22.05 5.29
CA ARG A 114 -8.33 -21.14 5.40
C ARG A 114 -7.90 -19.68 5.58
N ALA A 115 -6.90 -19.45 6.44
CA ALA A 115 -6.33 -18.12 6.64
C ALA A 115 -5.71 -17.58 5.34
N MET A 116 -4.92 -18.38 4.62
CA MET A 116 -4.33 -18.03 3.33
C MET A 116 -5.39 -17.68 2.28
N LYS A 117 -6.47 -18.47 2.18
CA LYS A 117 -7.57 -18.16 1.25
C LYS A 117 -8.26 -16.83 1.60
N LYS A 118 -8.42 -16.54 2.90
CA LYS A 118 -8.98 -15.26 3.36
C LYS A 118 -8.02 -14.11 3.07
N ASP A 119 -6.74 -14.31 3.32
CA ASP A 119 -5.69 -13.34 3.09
C ASP A 119 -5.62 -12.93 1.62
N GLY A 120 -5.57 -13.89 0.68
CA GLY A 120 -5.57 -13.55 -0.76
C GLY A 120 -6.82 -12.79 -1.24
N ARG A 121 -7.97 -12.98 -0.57
CA ARG A 121 -9.17 -12.16 -0.85
C ARG A 121 -9.00 -10.72 -0.34
N LEU A 122 -8.42 -10.56 0.83
CA LEU A 122 -8.15 -9.24 1.42
C LEU A 122 -7.08 -8.50 0.62
N GLU A 123 -6.00 -9.17 0.20
CA GLU A 123 -4.98 -8.56 -0.66
C GLU A 123 -5.58 -8.02 -1.96
N LYS A 124 -6.45 -8.80 -2.61
CA LYS A 124 -7.18 -8.32 -3.79
C LYS A 124 -8.02 -7.08 -3.50
N GLN A 125 -8.78 -7.08 -2.40
CA GLN A 125 -9.61 -5.94 -2.00
C GLN A 125 -8.76 -4.70 -1.67
N TRP A 126 -7.62 -4.89 -1.00
CA TRP A 126 -6.69 -3.82 -0.66
C TRP A 126 -6.00 -3.25 -1.89
N TYR A 127 -5.65 -4.10 -2.85
CA TYR A 127 -5.09 -3.66 -4.14
C TYR A 127 -6.11 -2.82 -4.92
N GLU A 128 -7.36 -3.26 -5.00
CA GLU A 128 -8.44 -2.49 -5.64
C GLU A 128 -8.73 -1.17 -4.89
N GLU A 129 -8.62 -1.16 -3.56
CA GLU A 129 -8.71 0.07 -2.76
C GLU A 129 -7.56 1.04 -3.01
N ASP A 130 -6.33 0.53 -3.06
CA ASP A 130 -5.13 1.31 -3.36
C ASP A 130 -5.26 1.96 -4.75
N GLN A 131 -5.69 1.20 -5.77
CA GLN A 131 -5.93 1.71 -7.12
C GLN A 131 -7.00 2.82 -7.15
N ARG A 132 -8.14 2.58 -6.51
CA ARG A 132 -9.24 3.57 -6.45
C ARG A 132 -8.78 4.87 -5.78
N ASN A 133 -8.03 4.78 -4.69
CA ASN A 133 -7.58 5.96 -3.96
C ASN A 133 -6.45 6.70 -4.70
N LEU A 134 -5.61 5.98 -5.46
CA LEU A 134 -4.67 6.60 -6.37
C LEU A 134 -5.40 7.40 -7.47
N HIS A 135 -6.43 6.82 -8.12
CA HIS A 135 -7.25 7.56 -9.09
C HIS A 135 -7.87 8.81 -8.48
N ARG A 136 -8.49 8.68 -7.29
CA ARG A 136 -9.07 9.82 -6.57
C ARG A 136 -8.05 10.92 -6.28
N LEU A 137 -6.81 10.56 -5.92
CA LEU A 137 -5.73 11.52 -5.72
C LEU A 137 -5.35 12.25 -7.02
N ILE A 138 -5.27 11.51 -8.14
CA ILE A 138 -4.97 12.09 -9.45
C ILE A 138 -6.05 13.10 -9.88
N GLU A 139 -7.32 12.84 -9.58
CA GLU A 139 -8.42 13.78 -9.88
C GLU A 139 -8.29 15.10 -9.12
N VAL A 140 -7.83 15.07 -7.87
CA VAL A 140 -7.67 16.28 -7.04
C VAL A 140 -6.27 16.90 -7.12
N ARG A 141 -5.36 16.36 -7.93
CA ARG A 141 -3.96 16.82 -8.00
C ARG A 141 -3.83 18.31 -8.34
N GLY A 142 -4.77 18.85 -9.12
CA GLY A 142 -4.80 20.26 -9.50
C GLY A 142 -5.13 21.22 -8.36
N PHE A 143 -5.43 20.71 -7.16
CA PHE A 143 -5.62 21.49 -5.93
C PHE A 143 -4.44 21.36 -4.95
N LEU A 144 -3.41 20.58 -5.30
CA LEU A 144 -2.19 20.43 -4.50
C LEU A 144 -1.19 21.54 -4.85
N TRP A 145 -1.63 22.79 -4.72
CA TRP A 145 -0.81 23.98 -4.86
C TRP A 145 -1.04 24.89 -3.67
N THR A 146 0.01 25.61 -3.29
CA THR A 146 -0.03 26.69 -2.30
C THR A 146 0.34 28.02 -2.94
#